data_AF-A0AAP3CIV8-F1
#
_entry.id   AF-A0AAP3CIV8-F1
#
_cell.length_a   1.000
_cell.length_b   1.000
_cell.length_c   1.000
_cell.angle_alpha   90.00
_cell.angle_beta   90.00
_cell.angle_gamma   90.00
#
_symmetry.space_group_name_H-M   'P 1'
#
loop_
_entity.id
_entity.type
_entity.pdbx_description
1 polymer ?
#
loop_
_entity_poly.entity_id
_entity_poly.type
_entity_poly.pdbx_seq_one_letter_code
_entity_poly.pdbx_strand_id
1 'polypeptide(L)'
;MKYNYKFDQVRFKNGSKSLVIILPERIQLVAEFLMSDVQGDPTFEYEVIDKVLNGTSEYEELNGNVCGLEIKKDKTFIYDNLAEYAAEDEDDPEAYIKSRTCEIETRELRQLIEIWVNALKEFREKNPQ
;
A
#
# COMPACT_ATOMS: atom_id res chain seq x y z
N MET A 1 -11.34 1.44 -11.79
CA MET A 1 -9.99 1.79 -11.36
C MET A 1 -9.42 2.88 -12.25
N LYS A 2 -9.06 4.03 -11.67
CA LYS A 2 -8.62 5.26 -12.34
C LYS A 2 -7.11 5.29 -12.62
N TYR A 3 -6.34 4.51 -11.88
CA TYR A 3 -4.88 4.52 -11.94
C TYR A 3 -4.39 3.32 -12.75
N ASN A 4 -3.47 3.57 -13.67
CA ASN A 4 -2.74 2.51 -14.34
C ASN A 4 -1.67 1.96 -13.39
N TYR A 5 -1.47 0.66 -13.39
CA TYR A 5 -0.38 -0.01 -12.69
C TYR A 5 0.45 -0.85 -13.65
N LYS A 6 1.69 -1.13 -13.26
CA LYS A 6 2.55 -2.13 -13.91
C LYS A 6 3.19 -3.00 -12.86
N PHE A 7 3.46 -4.24 -13.23
CA PHE A 7 4.32 -5.12 -12.43
C PHE A 7 5.70 -5.18 -13.06
N ASP A 8 6.71 -5.26 -12.20
CA ASP A 8 8.10 -5.55 -12.59
C ASP A 8 8.73 -6.50 -11.56
N GLN A 9 9.98 -6.91 -11.79
CA GLN A 9 10.72 -7.78 -10.89
C GLN A 9 12.10 -7.20 -10.59
N VAL A 10 12.43 -7.11 -9.31
CA VAL A 10 13.79 -6.78 -8.87
C VAL A 10 14.54 -8.07 -8.60
N ARG A 11 15.74 -8.20 -9.17
CA ARG A 11 16.65 -9.32 -8.89
C ARG A 11 17.75 -8.86 -7.94
N PHE A 12 17.90 -9.57 -6.83
CA PHE A 12 18.94 -9.31 -5.84
C PHE A 12 20.25 -10.03 -6.20
N LYS A 13 21.36 -9.61 -5.56
CA LYS A 13 22.70 -10.17 -5.79
C LYS A 13 22.79 -11.67 -5.49
N ASN A 14 22.01 -12.17 -4.53
CA ASN A 14 21.92 -13.59 -4.20
C ASN A 14 21.07 -14.40 -5.20
N GLY A 15 20.57 -13.77 -6.27
CA GLY A 15 19.75 -14.41 -7.29
C GLY A 15 18.26 -14.46 -6.99
N SER A 16 17.83 -14.15 -5.76
CA SER A 16 16.42 -14.07 -5.41
C SER A 16 15.75 -12.91 -6.15
N LYS A 17 14.43 -12.98 -6.26
CA LYS A 17 13.63 -11.97 -6.94
C LYS A 17 12.48 -11.52 -6.04
N SER A 18 12.10 -10.26 -6.16
CA SER A 18 10.86 -9.72 -5.62
C SER A 18 9.99 -9.16 -6.74
N LEU A 19 8.68 -9.36 -6.60
CA LEU A 19 7.70 -8.65 -7.40
C LEU A 19 7.62 -7.20 -6.90
N VAL A 20 7.49 -6.25 -7.83
CA VAL A 20 7.20 -4.85 -7.51
C VAL A 20 5.99 -4.38 -8.29
N ILE A 21 5.20 -3.49 -7.69
CA ILE A 21 4.10 -2.79 -8.35
C ILE A 21 4.47 -1.33 -8.52
N ILE A 22 4.25 -0.80 -9.73
CA ILE A 22 4.55 0.58 -10.10
C ILE A 22 3.22 1.30 -10.30
N LEU A 23 3.02 2.35 -9.51
CA LEU A 23 1.86 3.24 -9.57
C LEU A 23 2.30 4.68 -9.89
N PRO A 24 1.38 5.57 -10.31
CA PRO A 24 1.70 6.97 -10.53
C PRO A 24 2.21 7.63 -9.24
N GLU A 25 3.17 8.54 -9.39
CA GLU A 25 3.85 9.25 -8.28
C GLU A 25 2.89 9.78 -7.21
N ARG A 26 1.76 10.38 -7.62
CA ARG A 26 0.72 10.92 -6.72
C ARG A 26 0.09 9.92 -5.74
N ILE A 27 0.21 8.61 -6.00
CA ILE A 27 -0.27 7.54 -5.11
C ILE A 27 0.84 6.50 -4.88
N GLN A 28 2.10 6.91 -4.97
CA GLN A 28 3.23 6.00 -4.82
C GLN A 28 3.23 5.30 -3.45
N LEU A 29 2.73 5.96 -2.41
CA LEU A 29 2.59 5.37 -1.08
C LEU A 29 1.64 4.17 -1.04
N VAL A 30 0.68 4.06 -1.97
CA VAL A 30 -0.12 2.84 -2.13
C VAL A 30 0.77 1.67 -2.58
N ALA A 31 1.72 1.90 -3.49
CA ALA A 31 2.64 0.85 -3.93
C ALA A 31 3.55 0.42 -2.78
N GLU A 32 4.02 1.37 -1.98
CA GLU A 32 4.81 1.10 -0.78
C GLU A 32 4.01 0.23 0.20
N PHE A 33 2.80 0.65 0.61
CA PHE A 33 1.90 -0.14 1.46
C PHE A 33 1.69 -1.58 0.95
N LEU A 34 1.40 -1.75 -0.34
CA LEU A 34 1.19 -3.08 -0.92
C LEU A 34 2.46 -3.95 -0.80
N MET A 35 3.63 -3.38 -1.09
CA MET A 35 4.89 -4.14 -1.07
C MET A 35 5.44 -4.38 0.35
N SER A 36 5.21 -3.46 1.30
CA SER A 36 5.71 -3.54 2.67
C SER A 36 4.79 -4.30 3.61
N ASP A 37 3.50 -4.00 3.57
CA ASP A 37 2.54 -4.41 4.60
C ASP A 37 1.63 -5.53 4.11
N VAL A 38 1.25 -5.54 2.82
CA VAL A 38 0.38 -6.58 2.24
C VAL A 38 1.22 -7.73 1.64
N GLN A 39 1.89 -8.51 2.49
CA GLN A 39 2.84 -9.55 2.03
C GLN A 39 2.28 -10.98 1.97
N GLY A 40 0.97 -11.19 2.05
CA GLY A 40 0.44 -12.55 2.11
C GLY A 40 -1.08 -12.62 2.04
N ASP A 41 -1.67 -13.25 3.04
CA ASP A 41 -3.12 -13.36 3.19
C ASP A 41 -3.71 -11.99 3.56
N PRO A 42 -4.52 -11.36 2.69
CA PRO A 42 -5.07 -10.03 2.90
C PRO A 42 -6.39 -10.05 3.70
N THR A 43 -6.71 -11.15 4.39
CA THR A 43 -8.00 -11.32 5.08
C THR A 43 -8.31 -10.16 6.03
N PHE A 44 -7.30 -9.66 6.75
CA PHE A 44 -7.48 -8.57 7.70
C PHE A 44 -7.76 -7.23 6.98
N GLU A 45 -6.97 -6.89 5.97
CA GLU A 45 -7.16 -5.69 5.15
C GLU A 45 -8.52 -5.68 4.46
N TYR A 46 -8.95 -6.85 3.95
CA TYR A 46 -10.28 -7.01 3.36
C TYR A 46 -11.38 -6.78 4.38
N GLU A 47 -11.31 -7.41 5.55
CA GLU A 47 -12.34 -7.26 6.57
C GLU A 47 -12.52 -5.79 6.97
N VAL A 48 -11.42 -5.08 7.22
CA VAL A 48 -11.44 -3.68 7.65
C VAL A 48 -11.99 -2.77 6.55
N ILE A 49 -11.51 -2.91 5.32
CA ILE A 49 -11.98 -2.07 4.21
C ILE A 49 -13.44 -2.39 3.86
N ASP A 50 -13.84 -3.66 3.87
CA ASP A 50 -15.18 -4.09 3.49
C ASP A 50 -16.22 -3.62 4.52
N LYS A 51 -15.90 -3.56 5.83
CA LYS A 51 -16.75 -2.94 6.86
C LYS A 51 -17.12 -1.50 6.53
N VAL A 52 -16.16 -0.74 6.01
CA VAL A 52 -16.40 0.66 5.66
C VAL A 52 -17.17 0.78 4.34
N LEU A 53 -16.83 -0.04 3.35
CA LEU A 53 -17.51 -0.04 2.05
C LEU A 53 -18.97 -0.50 2.12
N ASN A 54 -19.28 -1.45 3.00
CA ASN A 54 -20.64 -1.97 3.19
C ASN A 54 -21.47 -1.12 4.18
N GLY A 55 -20.86 -0.13 4.84
CA GLY A 55 -21.52 0.75 5.81
C GLY A 55 -21.74 0.12 7.20
N THR A 56 -21.05 -0.98 7.52
CA THR A 56 -21.01 -1.52 8.89
C THR A 56 -20.22 -0.61 9.82
N SER A 57 -19.22 0.09 9.27
CA SER A 57 -18.42 1.09 9.98
C SER A 57 -18.33 2.37 9.14
N GLU A 58 -18.32 3.53 9.80
CA GLU A 58 -18.10 4.83 9.14
C GLU A 58 -16.61 5.14 8.97
N TYR A 59 -15.77 4.50 9.79
CA TYR A 59 -14.35 4.76 9.90
C TYR A 59 -13.60 3.55 10.47
N GLU A 60 -12.49 3.20 9.85
CA GLU A 60 -11.56 2.21 10.39
C GLU A 60 -10.11 2.66 10.16
N GLU A 61 -9.18 2.02 10.86
CA GLU A 61 -7.75 2.25 10.69
C GLU A 61 -7.02 0.93 10.43
N LEU A 62 -5.99 0.99 9.59
CA LEU A 62 -4.96 -0.05 9.52
C LEU A 62 -3.62 0.59 9.84
N ASN A 63 -2.84 -0.07 10.69
CA ASN A 63 -1.52 0.41 11.03
C ASN A 63 -0.52 -0.73 10.80
N GLY A 64 0.15 -0.68 9.65
CA GLY A 64 1.17 -1.63 9.25
C GLY A 64 2.54 -1.27 9.82
N ASN A 65 3.57 -1.94 9.31
CA ASN A 65 4.94 -1.63 9.70
C ASN A 65 5.40 -0.30 9.09
N VAL A 66 5.08 -0.06 7.82
CA VAL A 66 5.52 1.13 7.10
C VAL A 66 4.39 2.14 6.92
N CYS A 67 3.19 1.69 6.54
CA CYS A 67 2.08 2.60 6.27
C CYS A 67 0.97 2.52 7.32
N GLY A 68 0.43 3.68 7.67
CA GLY A 68 -0.85 3.85 8.35
C GLY A 68 -1.94 4.30 7.38
N LEU A 69 -3.17 3.83 7.61
CA LEU A 69 -4.33 4.12 6.78
C LEU A 69 -5.50 4.58 7.65
N GLU A 70 -6.12 5.68 7.25
CA GLU A 70 -7.42 6.14 7.76
C GLU A 70 -8.48 5.87 6.68
N ILE A 71 -9.42 4.98 6.97
CA ILE A 71 -10.31 4.39 5.96
C ILE A 71 -11.74 4.89 6.19
N LYS A 72 -12.25 5.67 5.22
CA LYS A 72 -13.66 6.10 5.14
C LYS A 72 -14.31 5.52 3.90
N LYS A 73 -15.62 5.67 3.75
CA LYS A 73 -16.39 5.04 2.65
C LYS A 73 -15.93 5.46 1.26
N ASP A 74 -15.67 6.75 1.09
CA ASP A 74 -15.36 7.31 -0.22
C ASP A 74 -13.85 7.33 -0.50
N LYS A 75 -13.06 7.62 0.53
CA LYS A 75 -11.61 7.77 0.44
C LYS A 75 -10.88 7.12 1.61
N THR A 76 -9.69 6.65 1.32
CA THR A 76 -8.68 6.25 2.29
C THR A 76 -7.53 7.24 2.20
N PHE A 77 -7.12 7.74 3.37
CA PHE A 77 -5.88 8.49 3.53
C PHE A 77 -4.79 7.52 3.97
N ILE A 78 -3.61 7.64 3.36
CA ILE A 78 -2.45 6.77 3.64
C ILE A 78 -1.29 7.69 4.01
N TYR A 79 -0.54 7.30 5.03
CA TYR A 79 0.64 8.03 5.50
C TYR A 79 1.77 7.05 5.88
N ASP A 80 3.00 7.51 5.76
CA ASP A 80 4.20 6.77 6.14
C ASP A 80 4.46 6.95 7.65
N ASN A 81 4.40 5.86 8.41
CA ASN A 81 4.64 5.86 9.85
C ASN A 81 6.08 6.24 10.22
N LEU A 82 7.02 6.14 9.27
CA LEU A 82 8.44 6.41 9.47
C LEU A 82 8.84 7.80 8.99
N ALA A 83 7.90 8.58 8.43
CA ALA A 83 8.19 9.88 7.85
C ALA A 83 8.81 10.86 8.87
N GLU A 84 8.27 10.93 10.09
CA GLU A 84 8.79 11.84 11.13
C GLU A 84 10.24 11.53 11.48
N TYR A 85 10.59 10.25 11.61
CA TYR A 85 11.96 9.83 11.89
C TYR A 85 12.91 10.14 10.74
N ALA A 86 12.47 9.97 9.49
CA ALA A 86 13.29 10.28 8.32
C ALA A 86 13.43 11.79 8.07
N ALA A 87 12.48 12.60 8.56
CA ALA A 87 12.46 14.03 8.36
C ALA A 87 13.55 14.80 9.14
N GLU A 88 14.17 14.17 10.16
CA GLU A 88 15.20 14.82 10.98
C GLU A 88 16.42 15.28 10.16
N ASP A 89 16.69 14.60 9.04
CA ASP A 89 17.82 14.89 8.14
C ASP A 89 17.45 15.78 6.95
N GLU A 90 16.18 16.23 6.84
CA GLU A 90 15.67 17.00 5.72
C GLU A 90 15.72 18.52 5.96
N ASP A 91 15.95 19.29 4.89
CA ASP A 91 16.03 20.77 4.97
C ASP A 91 14.69 21.42 5.41
N ASP A 92 13.56 20.76 5.08
CA ASP A 92 12.20 21.14 5.50
C ASP A 92 11.43 19.90 5.97
N PRO A 93 11.56 19.54 7.26
CA PRO A 93 10.94 18.34 7.82
C PRO A 93 9.41 18.31 7.67
N GLU A 94 8.75 19.47 7.79
CA GLU A 94 7.28 19.56 7.70
C GLU A 94 6.81 19.30 6.27
N ALA A 95 7.48 19.90 5.27
CA ALA A 95 7.20 19.63 3.87
C ALA A 95 7.46 18.17 3.50
N TYR A 96 8.54 17.57 4.04
CA TYR A 96 8.84 16.16 3.83
C TYR A 96 7.73 15.27 4.39
N ILE A 97 7.37 15.40 5.67
CA ILE A 97 6.32 14.58 6.30
C ILE A 97 5.01 14.69 5.52
N LYS A 98 4.62 15.91 5.12
CA LYS A 98 3.41 16.14 4.34
C LYS A 98 3.47 15.45 2.97
N SER A 99 4.64 15.39 2.34
CA SER A 99 4.83 14.69 1.07
C SER A 99 4.68 13.17 1.19
N ARG A 100 4.87 12.61 2.39
CA ARG A 100 4.76 11.18 2.69
C ARG A 100 3.33 10.78 3.06
N THR A 101 2.36 11.38 2.37
CA THR A 101 0.92 11.12 2.52
C THR A 101 0.24 11.07 1.14
N CYS A 102 -0.85 10.30 1.01
CA CYS A 102 -1.67 10.32 -0.20
C CYS A 102 -3.13 9.96 0.09
N GLU A 103 -4.02 10.26 -0.87
CA GLU A 103 -5.42 9.84 -0.83
C GLU A 103 -5.78 8.98 -2.05
N ILE A 104 -6.60 7.97 -1.82
CA ILE A 104 -7.17 7.12 -2.88
C ILE A 104 -8.63 6.81 -2.58
N GLU A 105 -9.43 6.50 -3.60
CA GLU A 105 -10.79 5.98 -3.36
C GLU A 105 -10.71 4.62 -2.68
N THR A 106 -11.49 4.42 -1.63
CA THR A 106 -11.45 3.20 -0.80
C THR A 106 -11.73 1.94 -1.62
N ARG A 107 -12.66 2.05 -2.58
CA ARG A 107 -12.94 0.96 -3.53
C ARG A 107 -11.77 0.65 -4.44
N GLU A 108 -10.99 1.65 -4.83
CA GLU A 108 -9.81 1.44 -5.68
C GLU A 108 -8.65 0.84 -4.90
N LEU A 109 -8.44 1.27 -3.65
CA LEU A 109 -7.49 0.62 -2.75
C LEU A 109 -7.82 -0.87 -2.60
N ARG A 110 -9.09 -1.20 -2.32
CA ARG A 110 -9.55 -2.59 -2.18
C ARG A 110 -9.27 -3.44 -3.43
N GLN A 111 -9.44 -2.87 -4.61
CA GLN A 111 -9.13 -3.51 -5.90
C GLN A 111 -7.62 -3.70 -6.09
N LEU A 112 -6.81 -2.70 -5.74
CA LEU A 112 -5.35 -2.79 -5.86
C LEU A 112 -4.75 -3.83 -4.91
N ILE A 113 -5.27 -3.98 -3.69
CA ILE A 113 -4.88 -5.05 -2.75
C ILE A 113 -5.15 -6.42 -3.38
N GLU A 114 -6.32 -6.61 -3.98
CA GLU A 114 -6.67 -7.87 -4.65
C GLU A 114 -5.77 -8.17 -5.86
N ILE A 115 -5.53 -7.16 -6.70
CA ILE A 115 -4.62 -7.25 -7.85
C ILE A 115 -3.21 -7.65 -7.39
N TRP A 116 -2.71 -6.99 -6.33
CA TRP A 116 -1.39 -7.23 -5.78
C TRP A 116 -1.26 -8.64 -5.19
N VAL A 117 -2.18 -9.06 -4.33
CA VAL A 117 -2.13 -10.38 -3.66
C VAL A 117 -2.18 -11.51 -4.69
N ASN A 118 -3.03 -11.39 -5.71
CA ASN A 118 -3.12 -12.37 -6.79
C ASN A 118 -1.81 -12.45 -7.58
N ALA A 119 -1.23 -11.31 -7.95
CA ALA A 119 0.04 -11.26 -8.66
C ALA A 119 1.20 -11.80 -7.79
N LEU A 120 1.21 -11.49 -6.50
CA LEU A 120 2.21 -11.95 -5.54
C LEU A 120 2.13 -13.47 -5.36
N LYS A 121 0.92 -14.03 -5.29
CA LYS A 121 0.70 -15.48 -5.23
C LYS A 121 1.25 -16.17 -6.47
N GLU A 122 0.87 -15.73 -7.67
CA GLU A 122 1.39 -16.29 -8.92
C GLU A 122 2.92 -16.17 -9.03
N PHE A 123 3.48 -15.05 -8.57
CA PHE A 123 4.91 -14.83 -8.57
C PHE A 123 5.63 -15.84 -7.67
N ARG A 124 5.11 -16.10 -6.46
CA ARG A 124 5.66 -17.07 -5.52
C ARG A 124 5.53 -18.51 -6.01
N GLU A 125 4.43 -18.86 -6.67
CA GLU A 125 4.27 -20.18 -7.29
C GLU A 125 5.30 -20.42 -8.40
N LYS A 126 5.66 -19.39 -9.17
CA LYS A 126 6.67 -19.46 -10.24
C LYS A 126 8.12 -19.31 -9.75
N ASN A 127 8.32 -18.79 -8.54
CA ASN A 127 9.62 -18.57 -7.92
C ASN A 127 9.60 -19.09 -6.47
N PRO A 128 9.48 -20.41 -6.26
CA PRO A 128 9.56 -20.97 -4.92
C PRO A 128 10.92 -20.65 -4.29
N GLN A 129 10.88 -20.21 -3.04
CA GLN A 129 12.08 -19.91 -2.25
C GLN A 129 12.73 -21.20 -1.74
#